data_AF-A0A813FCB6-F1
#
_entry.id   AF-A0A813FCB6-F1
#
_cell.length_a   1.000
_cell.length_b   1.000
_cell.length_c   1.000
_cell.angle_alpha   90.00
_cell.angle_beta   90.00
_cell.angle_gamma   90.00
#
_symmetry.space_group_name_H-M   'P 1'
#
loop_
_entity.id
_entity.type
_entity.pdbx_description
1 polymer ?
#
loop_
_entity_poly.entity_id
_entity_poly.type
_entity_poly.pdbx_seq_one_letter_code
_entity_poly.pdbx_strand_id
1 'polypeptide(L)'
;DDDAPPQEGTVWVCTSGDQIPEEAKPLPGILRCSGAEESEIRMDGRFMGPILLRPSAASLASEPRCCLLSQVTFEGLPASTDHGSGDGLADGHRLRDDRPPTNW
;
A
#
# COMPACT_ATOMS: atom_id res chain seq x y z
N ASP A 1 0.66 -10.71 24.26
CA ASP A 1 0.99 -9.41 24.87
C ASP A 1 2.41 -9.02 24.49
N ASP A 2 2.56 -8.24 23.43
CA ASP A 2 3.81 -7.55 23.07
C ASP A 2 3.51 -6.06 23.17
N ASP A 3 3.42 -5.57 24.41
CA ASP A 3 3.19 -4.16 24.75
C ASP A 3 4.55 -3.45 24.74
N ALA A 4 5.20 -3.41 23.58
CA ALA A 4 6.40 -2.59 23.42
C ALA A 4 5.96 -1.11 23.42
N PRO A 5 6.56 -0.23 24.23
CA PRO A 5 6.18 1.17 24.27
C PRO A 5 6.40 1.81 22.89
N PRO A 6 5.50 2.71 22.43
CA PRO A 6 5.63 3.37 21.15
C PRO A 6 6.95 4.15 21.10
N GLN A 7 7.70 3.99 20.01
CA GLN A 7 9.00 4.63 19.82
C GLN A 7 8.84 6.16 19.89
N GLU A 8 9.60 6.81 20.78
CA GLU A 8 9.52 8.27 20.97
C GLU A 8 9.68 9.01 19.63
N GLY A 9 8.78 9.97 19.36
CA GLY A 9 8.75 10.71 18.09
C GLY A 9 7.89 10.09 16.98
N THR A 10 7.22 8.96 17.23
CA THR A 10 6.30 8.33 16.27
C THR A 10 4.86 8.77 16.50
N VAL A 11 4.18 9.27 15.46
CA VAL A 11 2.74 9.55 15.47
C VAL A 11 2.01 8.47 14.69
N TRP A 12 1.11 7.75 15.36
CA TRP A 12 0.22 6.78 14.73
C TRP A 12 -1.08 7.48 14.34
N VAL A 13 -1.48 7.38 13.08
CA VAL A 13 -2.74 7.96 12.57
C VAL A 13 -3.66 6.83 12.15
N CYS A 14 -4.86 6.77 12.74
CA CYS A 14 -5.94 5.91 12.27
C CYS A 14 -6.84 6.73 11.34
N THR A 15 -6.88 6.38 10.05
CA THR A 15 -7.69 7.06 9.04
C THR A 15 -8.24 6.04 8.06
N SER A 16 -9.37 6.34 7.42
CA SER A 16 -9.89 5.49 6.33
C SER A 16 -8.90 5.50 5.17
N GLY A 17 -8.77 4.40 4.43
CA GLY A 17 -7.90 4.33 3.24
C GLY A 17 -8.24 5.41 2.20
N ASP A 18 -9.52 5.79 2.11
CA ASP A 18 -10.02 6.83 1.20
C ASP A 18 -9.63 8.25 1.62
N GLN A 19 -9.15 8.43 2.85
CA GLN A 19 -8.68 9.71 3.37
C GLN A 19 -7.16 9.89 3.21
N ILE A 20 -6.44 8.84 2.77
CA ILE A 20 -5.01 8.91 2.49
C ILE A 20 -4.83 9.52 1.10
N PRO A 21 -4.12 10.65 0.96
CA PRO A 21 -3.77 11.21 -0.34
C PRO A 21 -3.08 10.18 -1.24
N GLU A 22 -3.31 10.20 -2.55
CA GLU A 22 -2.74 9.22 -3.49
C GLU A 22 -1.21 9.13 -3.36
N GLU A 23 -0.53 10.26 -3.19
CA GLU A 23 0.91 10.36 -3.01
C GLU A 23 1.44 9.71 -1.71
N ALA A 24 0.55 9.52 -0.74
CA ALA A 24 0.85 8.89 0.55
C ALA A 24 0.41 7.43 0.60
N LYS A 25 -0.24 6.90 -0.44
CA LYS A 25 -0.65 5.49 -0.47
C LYS A 25 0.56 4.56 -0.61
N PRO A 26 0.49 3.34 -0.05
CA PRO A 26 1.58 2.40 -0.17
C PRO A 26 1.73 1.95 -1.64
N LEU A 27 2.97 1.98 -2.14
CA LEU A 27 3.25 1.64 -3.53
C LEU A 27 3.50 0.13 -3.68
N PRO A 28 2.80 -0.56 -4.60
CA PRO A 28 3.15 -1.92 -4.96
C PRO A 28 4.41 -1.93 -5.84
N GLY A 29 5.31 -2.88 -5.61
CA GLY A 29 6.56 -2.95 -6.36
C GLY A 29 7.59 -3.91 -5.79
N ILE A 30 8.79 -3.84 -6.35
CA ILE A 30 9.95 -4.60 -5.88
C ILE A 30 11.06 -3.61 -5.57
N LEU A 31 11.51 -3.62 -4.31
CA LEU A 31 12.68 -2.88 -3.87
C LEU A 31 13.90 -3.80 -3.97
N ARG A 32 14.87 -3.43 -4.81
CA ARG A 32 16.10 -4.21 -5.03
C ARG A 32 17.29 -3.56 -4.38
N CYS A 33 18.13 -4.34 -3.71
CA CYS A 33 19.41 -3.90 -3.16
C CYS A 33 20.44 -5.04 -3.20
N SER A 34 21.34 -5.03 -4.19
CA SER A 34 22.33 -6.11 -4.38
C SER A 34 23.30 -6.29 -3.21
N GLY A 35 23.51 -5.24 -2.42
CA GLY A 35 24.38 -5.27 -1.24
C GLY A 35 23.69 -5.77 0.03
N ALA A 36 22.36 -5.94 0.01
CA ALA A 36 21.60 -6.32 1.19
C ALA A 36 21.53 -7.85 1.38
N GLU A 37 21.32 -8.28 2.62
CA GLU A 37 21.03 -9.66 3.01
C GLU A 37 19.81 -10.20 2.25
N GLU A 38 18.73 -9.41 2.22
CA GLU A 38 17.57 -9.62 1.36
C GLU A 38 17.70 -8.69 0.14
N SER A 39 18.03 -9.27 -1.02
CA SER A 39 18.32 -8.49 -2.22
C SER A 39 17.09 -7.99 -2.97
N GLU A 40 15.92 -8.57 -2.70
CA GLU A 40 14.63 -8.17 -3.27
C GLU A 40 13.55 -8.21 -2.20
N ILE A 41 12.89 -7.07 -1.98
CA ILE A 41 11.81 -6.91 -1.00
C ILE A 41 10.54 -6.59 -1.78
N ARG A 42 9.52 -7.45 -1.64
CA ARG A 42 8.22 -7.25 -2.31
C ARG A 42 7.35 -6.31 -1.50
N MET A 43 6.90 -5.24 -2.15
CA MET A 43 5.95 -4.29 -1.61
C MET A 43 4.58 -4.59 -2.23
N ASP A 44 3.62 -4.99 -1.41
CA ASP A 44 2.29 -5.45 -1.84
C ASP A 44 1.24 -4.33 -1.86
N GLY A 45 1.65 -3.08 -1.58
CA GLY A 45 0.74 -1.96 -1.44
C GLY A 45 -0.09 -1.98 -0.15
N ARG A 46 0.21 -2.87 0.81
CA ARG A 46 -0.45 -2.95 2.12
C ARG A 46 0.50 -2.72 3.28
N PHE A 47 1.78 -3.01 3.08
CA PHE A 47 2.82 -2.70 4.06
C PHE A 47 3.22 -1.22 3.98
N MET A 48 3.08 -0.53 5.12
CA MET A 48 3.72 0.76 5.38
C MET A 48 4.66 0.58 6.57
N GLY A 49 5.95 0.82 6.36
CA GLY A 49 6.89 0.73 7.46
C GLY A 49 8.32 0.95 7.03
N PRO A 50 9.23 1.15 8.00
CA PRO A 50 10.65 1.21 7.70
C PRO A 50 11.09 -0.14 7.14
N ILE A 51 11.70 -0.11 5.96
CA ILE A 51 12.33 -1.29 5.36
C ILE A 51 13.74 -1.41 5.95
N LEU A 52 13.98 -2.47 6.72
CA LEU A 52 15.28 -2.72 7.32
C LEU A 52 16.24 -3.31 6.29
N LEU A 53 17.26 -2.55 5.90
CA LEU A 53 18.33 -3.03 5.00
C LEU A 53 19.57 -3.41 5.81
N ARG A 54 19.95 -4.69 5.76
CA ARG A 54 21.20 -5.18 6.37
C ARG A 54 22.21 -5.57 5.30
N PRO A 55 23.52 -5.36 5.50
CA PRO A 55 24.52 -5.77 4.51
C PRO A 55 24.60 -7.28 4.39
N SER A 56 24.78 -7.81 3.18
CA SER A 56 25.09 -9.23 2.99
C SER A 56 26.55 -9.52 3.37
N ALA A 57 26.84 -10.76 3.75
CA ALA A 57 28.21 -11.20 4.03
C ALA A 57 29.15 -10.99 2.83
N ALA A 58 28.64 -11.17 1.61
CA ALA A 58 29.37 -10.90 0.38
C ALA A 58 29.69 -9.40 0.20
N SER A 59 28.74 -8.52 0.56
CA SER A 59 28.94 -7.07 0.51
C SER A 59 29.93 -6.57 1.56
N LEU A 60 30.06 -7.26 2.69
CA LEU A 60 31.06 -6.95 3.73
C LEU A 60 32.47 -7.44 3.37
N ALA A 61 32.56 -8.50 2.55
CA ALA A 61 33.82 -9.08 2.09
C ALA A 61 34.42 -8.39 0.84
N SER A 62 33.58 -7.68 0.08
CA SER A 62 34.02 -6.78 -0.99
C SER A 62 34.45 -5.43 -0.42
N GLU A 63 35.27 -4.66 -1.15
CA GLU A 63 35.65 -3.28 -0.79
C GLU A 63 34.47 -2.51 -0.18
N PRO A 64 34.68 -1.72 0.88
CA PRO A 64 33.61 -1.17 1.70
C PRO A 64 32.62 -0.37 0.84
N ARG A 65 31.48 -0.96 0.51
CA ARG A 65 30.35 -0.24 -0.08
C ARG A 65 29.66 0.50 1.05
N CYS A 66 30.11 1.73 1.29
CA CYS A 66 29.81 2.46 2.51
C CYS A 66 28.31 2.78 2.74
N CYS A 67 27.41 2.60 1.78
CA CYS A 67 25.97 2.86 1.97
C CYS A 67 25.08 1.92 1.15
N LEU A 68 24.30 1.05 1.81
CA LEU A 68 23.29 0.21 1.13
C LEU A 68 22.22 1.05 0.42
N LEU A 69 21.80 2.16 1.03
CA LEU A 69 20.78 3.05 0.47
C LEU A 69 21.15 3.58 -0.92
N SER A 70 22.44 3.75 -1.22
CA SER A 70 22.90 4.21 -2.55
C SER A 70 22.71 3.17 -3.66
N GLN A 71 22.48 1.90 -3.31
CA GLN A 71 22.29 0.78 -4.24
C GLN A 71 20.83 0.36 -4.37
N VAL A 72 19.93 1.03 -3.64
CA VAL A 72 18.51 0.71 -3.66
C VAL A 72 17.89 1.21 -4.96
N THR A 73 17.17 0.33 -5.64
CA THR A 73 16.32 0.68 -6.78
C THR A 73 14.91 0.19 -6.52
N PHE A 74 13.91 0.92 -7.03
CA PHE A 74 12.51 0.56 -6.92
C PHE A 74 11.93 0.31 -8.32
N GLU A 75 11.34 -0.86 -8.50
CA GLU A 75 10.56 -1.20 -9.69
C GLU A 75 9.09 -1.20 -9.30
N GLY A 76 8.38 -0.12 -9.67
CA GLY A 76 6.95 0.01 -9.41
C GLY A 76 6.14 -0.96 -10.26
N LEU A 77 5.19 -1.65 -9.63
CA LEU A 77 4.20 -2.42 -10.37
C LEU A 77 3.08 -1.49 -10.81
N PRO A 78 2.52 -1.68 -12.02
CA PRO A 78 1.35 -0.91 -12.44
C PRO A 78 0.25 -1.11 -11.41
N ALA A 79 -0.44 -0.03 -11.05
CA ALA A 79 -1.64 -0.13 -10.22
C ALA A 79 -2.59 -1.11 -10.91
N SER A 80 -2.91 -2.22 -10.24
CA SER A 80 -3.93 -3.16 -10.69
C SER A 80 -5.18 -2.33 -10.98
N THR A 81 -5.49 -2.12 -12.26
CA THR A 81 -6.64 -1.33 -12.66
C THR A 81 -7.87 -2.17 -12.34
N ASP A 82 -8.39 -2.00 -11.13
CA ASP A 82 -9.65 -2.61 -10.73
C ASP A 82 -10.74 -2.10 -11.67
N HIS A 83 -11.12 -2.94 -12.64
CA HIS A 83 -12.24 -2.67 -13.54
C HIS A 83 -13.54 -2.90 -12.76
N GLY A 84 -13.86 -1.96 -11.87
CA GLY A 84 -15.10 -1.93 -11.11
C GLY A 84 -15.93 -0.70 -11.46
N SER A 85 -16.54 -0.66 -12.65
CA SER A 85 -17.75 0.16 -12.91
C SER A 85 -18.37 -0.22 -14.25
N GLY A 86 -19.25 -1.21 -14.21
CA GLY A 86 -20.31 -1.39 -15.19
C GLY A 86 -21.63 -1.05 -14.53
N ASP A 87 -21.94 0.23 -14.41
CA ASP A 87 -23.28 0.73 -14.09
C ASP A 87 -24.27 0.21 -15.14
N GLY A 88 -24.97 -0.88 -14.79
CA GLY A 88 -26.10 -1.39 -15.54
C GLY A 88 -27.31 -0.49 -15.37
N LEU A 89 -27.32 0.62 -16.13
CA LEU A 89 -28.48 1.47 -16.35
C LEU A 89 -29.54 0.66 -17.13
N ALA A 90 -30.50 0.07 -16.42
CA ALA A 90 -31.70 -0.51 -17.04
C ALA A 90 -32.86 0.49 -16.93
N ASP A 91 -33.12 1.15 -18.06
CA ASP A 91 -34.21 2.08 -18.30
C ASP A 91 -35.58 1.36 -18.30
N GLY A 92 -36.57 1.99 -17.67
CA GLY A 92 -37.95 2.08 -18.14
C GLY A 92 -38.86 0.84 -18.15
N HIS A 93 -39.78 0.76 -17.18
CA HIS A 93 -41.19 0.50 -17.50
C HIS A 93 -42.14 1.12 -16.46
N ARG A 94 -42.76 2.23 -16.87
CA ARG A 94 -43.99 2.80 -16.27
C ARG A 94 -45.12 1.75 -16.31
N LEU A 95 -45.83 1.54 -15.20
CA LEU A 95 -47.28 1.34 -15.24
C LEU A 95 -47.96 1.63 -13.87
N ARG A 96 -48.66 2.78 -13.85
CA ARG A 96 -49.98 3.09 -13.23
C ARG A 96 -50.19 3.11 -11.69
N ASP A 97 -50.55 4.30 -11.22
CA ASP A 97 -51.64 4.63 -10.28
C ASP A 97 -52.61 3.50 -9.91
N ASP A 98 -52.90 3.32 -8.61
CA ASP A 98 -54.22 3.64 -8.01
C ASP A 98 -54.23 3.46 -6.45
N ARG A 99 -54.22 4.59 -5.69
CA ARG A 99 -54.88 4.88 -4.37
C ARG A 99 -54.65 3.99 -3.10
N PRO A 100 -55.09 4.46 -1.90
CA PRO A 100 -54.79 5.70 -1.17
C PRO A 100 -54.38 5.38 0.31
N PRO A 101 -54.20 6.36 1.23
CA PRO A 101 -53.51 6.14 2.50
C PRO A 101 -54.45 5.65 3.60
N THR A 102 -53.93 4.86 4.55
CA THR A 102 -54.57 4.66 5.85
C THR A 102 -53.64 5.17 6.95
N ASN A 103 -54.14 6.21 7.62
CA ASN A 103 -53.64 6.79 8.87
C ASN A 103 -53.79 5.80 10.05
N TRP A 104 -53.22 6.24 11.18
CA TRP A 104 -53.21 5.73 12.57
C TRP A 104 -51.96 4.93 12.93
#